data_AF-A0A8C5IEL9-F1
#
_entry.id   AF-A0A8C5IEL9-F1
#
_cell.length_a   1.000
_cell.length_b   1.000
_cell.length_c   1.000
_cell.angle_alpha   90.00
_cell.angle_beta   90.00
_cell.angle_gamma   90.00
#
_symmetry.space_group_name_H-M   'P 1'
#
loop_
_entity.id
_entity.type
_entity.pdbx_description
1 polymer ?
#
loop_
_entity_poly.entity_id
_entity_poly.type
_entity_poly.pdbx_seq_one_letter_code
_entity_poly.pdbx_strand_id
1 'polypeptide(L)'
;YLVKWRGYPSSANTWEPRRNLRCRGLLQQLHADLARAPGGPVRPGPRGLPARAVSYLAQKAEQRRALRRWERHLNLTRSHRGRIAVENDVDLHGPPRDFVYVNEYKVGAGVALTPVAAGCECRDCLAEATLAGGCCPGASRNRFAYNEAGQVRIRAGLPIYECNSRCRCGAECPNRVVQRGIRYDLCIFRTGDGRGWGVRTLQRIRKNSFVMEYVGEIITSEEAERRGQVYDRQGATYLFDLDYVEDVYTVDAAHYGNISHFVNHSVSEAHLGTGVGSPGPGGGLPG
;
A
#
# COMPACT_ATOMS: atom_id res chain seq x y z
N TYR A 1 -21.06 33.40 -2.87
CA TYR A 1 -19.86 32.63 -2.48
C TYR A 1 -18.66 33.53 -2.64
N LEU A 2 -17.73 33.55 -1.68
CA LEU A 2 -16.46 34.24 -1.86
C LEU A 2 -15.53 33.33 -2.68
N VAL A 3 -15.09 33.77 -3.85
CA VAL A 3 -14.35 32.96 -4.81
C VAL A 3 -12.87 33.35 -4.83
N LYS A 4 -11.99 32.35 -4.67
CA LYS A 4 -10.55 32.48 -4.94
C LYS A 4 -10.29 32.20 -6.42
N TRP A 5 -9.97 33.24 -7.19
CA TRP A 5 -9.59 33.08 -8.60
C TRP A 5 -8.21 32.41 -8.73
N ARG A 6 -8.12 31.43 -9.64
CA ARG A 6 -6.88 30.68 -9.93
C ARG A 6 -5.89 31.62 -10.63
N GLY A 7 -4.65 31.65 -10.14
CA GLY A 7 -3.59 32.49 -10.73
C GLY A 7 -3.56 33.94 -10.23
N TYR A 8 -4.54 34.36 -9.43
CA TYR A 8 -4.61 35.71 -8.86
C TYR A 8 -4.26 35.71 -7.37
N PRO A 9 -3.89 36.86 -6.76
CA PRO A 9 -3.74 36.99 -5.31
C PRO A 9 -5.09 36.90 -4.58
N SER A 10 -5.07 36.76 -3.25
CA SER A 10 -6.30 36.72 -2.43
C SER A 10 -7.05 38.06 -2.36
N SER A 11 -6.36 39.17 -2.64
CA SER A 11 -6.99 40.50 -2.77
C SER A 11 -7.96 40.59 -3.96
N ALA A 12 -7.81 39.72 -4.95
CA ALA A 12 -8.70 39.67 -6.12
C ALA A 12 -9.98 38.84 -5.88
N ASN A 13 -10.20 38.32 -4.67
CA ASN A 13 -11.37 37.48 -4.40
C ASN A 13 -12.67 38.28 -4.52
N THR A 14 -13.66 37.72 -5.21
CA THR A 14 -14.97 38.37 -5.42
C THR A 14 -16.11 37.54 -4.87
N TRP A 15 -17.22 38.23 -4.52
CA TRP A 15 -18.47 37.57 -4.16
C TRP A 15 -19.28 37.26 -5.41
N GLU A 16 -19.46 35.97 -5.69
CA GLU A 16 -20.22 35.51 -6.86
C GLU A 16 -21.54 34.82 -6.45
N PRO A 17 -22.66 35.14 -7.12
CA PRO A 17 -23.91 34.41 -6.93
C PRO A 17 -23.80 32.98 -7.48
N ARG A 18 -24.55 32.04 -6.90
CA ARG A 18 -24.50 30.62 -7.30
C ARG A 18 -24.69 30.40 -8.80
N ARG A 19 -25.60 31.15 -9.42
CA ARG A 19 -25.90 31.06 -10.86
C ARG A 19 -24.70 31.33 -11.77
N ASN A 20 -23.68 32.05 -11.30
CA ASN A 20 -22.47 32.36 -12.07
C ASN A 20 -21.42 31.24 -11.96
N LEU A 21 -21.58 30.30 -11.01
CA LEU A 21 -20.55 29.31 -10.69
C LEU A 21 -20.83 27.97 -11.39
N ARG A 22 -19.98 27.64 -12.36
CA ARG A 22 -20.04 26.36 -13.09
C ARG A 22 -19.25 25.22 -12.43
N CYS A 23 -18.52 25.50 -11.35
CA CYS A 23 -17.65 24.55 -10.64
C CYS A 23 -18.42 23.63 -9.68
N ARG A 24 -19.36 22.83 -10.21
CA ARG A 24 -20.27 21.98 -9.42
C ARG A 24 -19.54 21.12 -8.36
N GLY A 25 -18.43 20.48 -8.73
CA GLY A 25 -17.65 19.64 -7.82
C GLY A 25 -17.02 20.41 -6.65
N LEU A 26 -16.53 21.64 -6.88
CA LEU A 26 -15.98 22.48 -5.81
C LEU A 26 -17.08 22.95 -4.85
N LEU A 27 -18.27 23.25 -5.36
CA LEU A 27 -19.41 23.63 -4.53
C LEU A 27 -19.93 22.44 -3.70
N GLN A 28 -20.01 21.26 -4.30
CA GLN A 28 -20.37 20.02 -3.58
C GLN A 28 -19.36 19.73 -2.47
N GLN A 29 -18.06 19.83 -2.77
CA GLN A 29 -17.00 19.66 -1.78
C GLN A 29 -17.14 20.66 -0.63
N LEU A 30 -17.28 21.95 -0.92
CA LEU A 30 -17.45 23.00 0.10
C LEU A 30 -18.63 22.70 1.04
N HIS A 31 -19.77 22.28 0.48
CA HIS A 31 -20.94 21.95 1.28
C HIS A 31 -20.73 20.66 2.11
N ALA A 32 -20.06 19.65 1.56
CA ALA A 32 -19.70 18.45 2.30
C ALA A 32 -18.73 18.75 3.45
N ASP A 33 -17.81 19.69 3.27
CA ASP A 33 -16.92 20.13 4.35
C ASP A 33 -17.69 20.88 5.44
N LEU A 34 -18.60 21.79 5.06
CA LEU A 34 -19.47 22.51 6.00
C LEU A 34 -20.36 21.56 6.81
N ALA A 35 -20.85 20.48 6.19
CA ALA A 35 -21.64 19.46 6.88
C ALA A 35 -20.81 18.65 7.88
N ARG A 36 -19.49 18.51 7.63
CA ARG A 36 -18.53 17.77 8.46
C ARG A 36 -17.65 18.68 9.32
N ALA A 37 -18.02 19.95 9.47
CA ALA A 37 -17.24 20.88 10.26
C ALA A 37 -17.21 20.46 11.75
N PRO A 38 -16.11 20.74 12.47
CA PRO A 38 -16.04 20.47 13.91
C PRO A 38 -17.18 21.15 14.66
N GLY A 39 -17.86 20.40 15.54
CA GLY A 39 -19.05 20.88 16.25
C GLY A 39 -20.34 20.87 15.42
N GLY A 40 -20.38 20.09 14.34
CA GLY A 40 -21.59 19.79 13.57
C GLY A 40 -21.78 20.66 12.30
N PRO A 41 -22.83 20.38 11.51
CA PRO A 41 -23.10 21.08 10.27
C PRO A 41 -23.22 22.59 10.43
N VAL A 42 -22.45 23.37 9.65
CA VAL A 42 -22.47 24.84 9.70
C VAL A 42 -23.25 25.41 8.52
N ARG A 43 -24.16 26.36 8.82
CA ARG A 43 -24.87 27.16 7.81
C ARG A 43 -24.41 28.62 7.86
N PRO A 44 -24.38 29.34 6.71
CA PRO A 44 -24.10 30.77 6.70
C PRO A 44 -25.18 31.54 7.44
N GLY A 45 -24.78 32.45 8.33
CA GLY A 45 -25.68 33.42 8.98
C GLY A 45 -25.66 34.79 8.27
N PRO A 46 -26.33 35.81 8.85
CA PRO A 46 -26.38 37.16 8.27
C PRO A 46 -25.01 37.82 8.08
N ARG A 47 -24.05 37.48 8.96
CA ARG A 47 -22.65 37.95 8.91
C ARG A 47 -21.71 36.96 8.21
N GLY A 48 -22.24 35.96 7.51
CA GLY A 48 -21.48 34.92 6.85
C GLY A 48 -21.20 33.70 7.73
N LEU A 49 -20.09 33.00 7.44
CA LEU A 49 -19.68 31.81 8.19
C LEU A 49 -18.91 32.21 9.47
N PRO A 50 -19.07 31.49 10.59
CA PRO A 50 -18.25 31.68 11.78
C PRO A 50 -16.75 31.52 11.48
N ALA A 51 -15.89 32.28 12.17
CA ALA A 51 -14.44 32.24 11.97
C ALA A 51 -13.84 30.81 12.08
N ARG A 52 -14.33 30.01 13.04
CA ARG A 52 -13.94 28.59 13.19
C ARG A 52 -14.19 27.76 11.93
N ALA A 53 -15.33 27.98 11.26
CA ALA A 53 -15.69 27.26 10.05
C ALA A 53 -14.83 27.73 8.86
N VAL A 54 -14.57 29.04 8.76
CA VAL A 54 -13.68 29.60 7.73
C VAL A 54 -12.26 29.03 7.86
N SER A 55 -11.72 29.00 9.09
CA SER A 55 -10.40 28.43 9.38
C SER A 55 -10.35 26.94 9.05
N TYR A 56 -11.35 26.15 9.47
CA TYR A 56 -11.45 24.73 9.14
C TYR A 56 -11.48 24.49 7.62
N LEU A 57 -12.29 25.26 6.87
CA LEU A 57 -12.37 25.12 5.41
C LEU A 57 -11.04 25.42 4.71
N ALA A 58 -10.31 26.44 5.18
CA ALA A 58 -8.98 26.76 4.65
C ALA A 58 -8.00 25.61 4.90
N GLN A 59 -7.92 25.11 6.14
CA GLN A 59 -7.07 23.98 6.51
C GLN A 59 -7.43 22.71 5.73
N LYS A 60 -8.72 22.39 5.59
CA LYS A 60 -9.20 21.23 4.83
C LYS A 60 -8.85 21.35 3.34
N ALA A 61 -8.88 22.55 2.77
CA ALA A 61 -8.46 22.79 1.38
C ALA A 61 -6.95 22.61 1.19
N GLU A 62 -6.13 23.09 2.13
CA GLU A 62 -4.68 22.89 2.12
C GLU A 62 -4.30 21.41 2.28
N GLN A 63 -4.93 20.73 3.24
CA GLN A 63 -4.81 19.29 3.44
C GLN A 63 -5.13 18.53 2.15
N ARG A 64 -6.26 18.79 1.51
CA ARG A 64 -6.62 18.13 0.23
C ARG A 64 -5.61 18.38 -0.88
N ARG A 65 -5.00 19.57 -0.94
CA ARG A 65 -3.91 19.84 -1.90
C ARG A 65 -2.66 19.02 -1.55
N ALA A 66 -2.31 18.90 -0.28
CA ALA A 66 -1.18 18.08 0.17
C ALA A 66 -1.40 16.59 -0.12
N LEU A 67 -2.58 16.04 0.19
CA LEU A 67 -2.94 14.65 -0.10
C LEU A 67 -2.92 14.35 -1.60
N ARG A 68 -3.41 15.28 -2.45
CA ARG A 68 -3.32 15.11 -3.92
C ARG A 68 -1.88 15.12 -4.45
N ARG A 69 -0.98 15.90 -3.84
CA ARG A 69 0.45 15.86 -4.20
C ARG A 69 1.07 14.53 -3.79
N TRP A 70 0.73 14.04 -2.60
CA TRP A 70 1.21 12.76 -2.11
C TRP A 70 0.68 11.58 -2.94
N GLU A 71 -0.63 11.53 -3.24
CA GLU A 71 -1.23 10.56 -4.15
C GLU A 71 -0.51 10.54 -5.51
N ARG A 72 -0.24 11.72 -6.08
CA ARG A 72 0.52 11.82 -7.33
C ARG A 72 1.91 11.24 -7.18
N HIS A 73 2.62 11.58 -6.11
CA HIS A 73 3.95 11.06 -5.84
C HIS A 73 3.93 9.52 -5.73
N LEU A 74 3.02 8.94 -4.94
CA LEU A 74 2.86 7.49 -4.82
C LEU A 74 2.64 6.82 -6.19
N ASN A 75 1.76 7.39 -7.03
CA ASN A 75 1.48 6.82 -8.36
C ASN A 75 2.61 7.02 -9.38
N LEU A 76 3.51 7.99 -9.18
CA LEU A 76 4.71 8.17 -9.98
C LEU A 76 5.84 7.23 -9.53
N THR A 77 5.90 6.90 -8.23
CA THR A 77 6.95 6.05 -7.66
C THR A 77 6.65 4.55 -7.82
N ARG A 78 5.37 4.14 -7.83
CA ARG A 78 4.98 2.72 -7.91
C ARG A 78 5.48 2.04 -9.20
N SER A 79 5.93 0.80 -9.09
CA SER A 79 6.32 -0.06 -10.23
C SER A 79 5.21 -1.01 -10.70
N HIS A 80 4.07 -1.02 -10.02
CA HIS A 80 2.95 -1.94 -10.28
C HIS A 80 1.74 -1.25 -10.95
N ARG A 81 0.83 -2.05 -11.52
CA ARG A 81 -0.30 -1.56 -12.33
C ARG A 81 -1.44 -0.93 -11.50
N GLY A 82 -1.73 -1.45 -10.32
CA GLY A 82 -2.86 -1.01 -9.47
C GLY A 82 -2.68 0.40 -8.91
N ARG A 83 -3.63 1.32 -9.15
CA ARG A 83 -3.54 2.73 -8.73
C ARG A 83 -3.65 2.88 -7.22
N ILE A 84 -3.02 3.91 -6.67
CA ILE A 84 -3.11 4.25 -5.25
C ILE A 84 -3.89 5.54 -5.10
N ALA A 85 -5.09 5.49 -4.53
CA ALA A 85 -5.85 6.68 -4.14
C ALA A 85 -5.52 7.07 -2.69
N VAL A 86 -5.70 8.35 -2.35
CA VAL A 86 -5.54 8.85 -0.98
C VAL A 86 -6.75 9.69 -0.58
N GLU A 87 -7.41 9.31 0.50
CA GLU A 87 -8.62 9.97 0.98
C GLU A 87 -8.58 10.26 2.49
N ASN A 88 -8.96 11.47 2.88
CA ASN A 88 -9.19 11.79 4.28
C ASN A 88 -10.41 12.71 4.40
N ASP A 89 -11.53 12.12 4.80
CA ASP A 89 -12.79 12.80 5.08
C ASP A 89 -13.12 12.85 6.59
N VAL A 90 -12.19 12.40 7.44
CA VAL A 90 -12.39 12.24 8.88
C VAL A 90 -11.81 13.41 9.67
N ASP A 91 -10.55 13.77 9.40
CA ASP A 91 -9.82 14.78 10.16
C ASP A 91 -8.95 15.67 9.24
N LEU A 92 -8.04 16.46 9.84
CA LEU A 92 -7.14 17.36 9.14
C LEU A 92 -5.71 16.80 8.94
N HIS A 93 -5.45 15.53 9.24
CA HIS A 93 -4.11 14.95 9.01
C HIS A 93 -3.74 14.92 7.53
N GLY A 94 -2.57 15.48 7.22
CA GLY A 94 -1.96 15.42 5.90
C GLY A 94 -1.17 14.12 5.66
N PRO A 95 -0.39 14.07 4.58
CA PRO A 95 0.53 12.97 4.32
C PRO A 95 1.45 12.68 5.52
N PRO A 96 1.83 11.41 5.77
CA PRO A 96 2.84 11.09 6.76
C PRO A 96 4.17 11.78 6.43
N ARG A 97 4.88 12.25 7.44
CA ARG A 97 6.11 13.05 7.27
C ARG A 97 7.37 12.19 7.09
N ASP A 98 7.44 11.07 7.80
CA ASP A 98 8.66 10.24 7.91
C ASP A 98 8.48 8.87 7.24
N PHE A 99 7.83 8.86 6.08
CA PHE A 99 7.55 7.66 5.29
C PHE A 99 8.01 7.83 3.85
N VAL A 100 8.78 6.85 3.35
CA VAL A 100 9.28 6.76 1.99
C VAL A 100 8.68 5.54 1.32
N TYR A 101 7.99 5.77 0.19
CA TYR A 101 7.40 4.68 -0.58
C TYR A 101 8.49 3.93 -1.35
N VAL A 102 8.58 2.62 -1.15
CA VAL A 102 9.48 1.72 -1.87
C VAL A 102 8.71 0.58 -2.53
N ASN A 103 9.21 0.08 -3.66
CA ASN A 103 8.58 -1.02 -4.40
C ASN A 103 9.12 -2.40 -4.02
N GLU A 104 10.36 -2.42 -3.51
CA GLU A 104 11.13 -3.61 -3.21
C GLU A 104 11.80 -3.44 -1.84
N TYR A 105 12.35 -4.52 -1.30
CA TYR A 105 13.10 -4.48 -0.06
C TYR A 105 14.31 -3.56 -0.15
N LYS A 106 14.56 -2.82 0.93
CA LYS A 106 15.83 -2.10 1.12
C LYS A 106 16.74 -2.95 1.99
N VAL A 107 17.89 -3.36 1.46
CA VAL A 107 18.84 -4.18 2.23
C VAL A 107 19.57 -3.29 3.24
N GLY A 108 19.39 -3.59 4.53
CA GLY A 108 20.09 -2.92 5.63
C GLY A 108 21.53 -3.39 5.80
N ALA A 109 22.28 -2.67 6.64
CA ALA A 109 23.66 -3.04 6.95
C ALA A 109 23.73 -4.41 7.64
N GLY A 110 24.72 -5.23 7.28
CA GLY A 110 24.92 -6.57 7.86
C GLY A 110 24.03 -7.66 7.28
N VAL A 111 23.12 -7.34 6.34
CA VAL A 111 22.26 -8.33 5.68
C VAL A 111 22.93 -8.87 4.41
N ALA A 112 23.07 -10.19 4.32
CA ALA A 112 23.56 -10.88 3.14
C ALA A 112 22.42 -11.69 2.51
N LEU A 113 22.00 -11.30 1.30
CA LEU A 113 21.01 -12.04 0.51
C LEU A 113 21.72 -13.04 -0.41
N THR A 114 21.25 -14.29 -0.42
CA THR A 114 21.77 -15.35 -1.29
C THR A 114 21.13 -15.27 -2.68
N PRO A 115 21.93 -15.16 -3.77
CA PRO A 115 21.40 -15.09 -5.12
C PRO A 115 20.90 -16.46 -5.62
N VAL A 116 19.95 -16.45 -6.57
CA VAL A 116 19.35 -17.69 -7.06
C VAL A 116 20.37 -18.47 -7.82
N ALA A 117 20.55 -19.75 -7.49
CA ALA A 117 21.48 -20.61 -8.21
C ALA A 117 20.87 -21.17 -9.51
N ALA A 118 19.57 -21.46 -9.54
CA ALA A 118 18.96 -22.23 -10.63
C ALA A 118 17.58 -21.70 -11.08
N GLY A 119 17.23 -22.00 -12.33
CA GLY A 119 15.91 -21.79 -12.91
C GLY A 119 15.42 -23.03 -13.65
N CYS A 120 14.13 -23.09 -13.97
CA CYS A 120 13.56 -24.20 -14.74
C CYS A 120 13.71 -23.99 -16.25
N GLU A 121 13.72 -25.10 -16.99
CA GLU A 121 13.76 -25.11 -18.45
C GLU A 121 12.40 -25.41 -19.12
N CYS A 122 11.34 -25.43 -18.31
CA CYS A 122 9.97 -25.76 -18.73
C CYS A 122 9.50 -24.91 -19.91
N ARG A 123 8.73 -25.52 -20.81
CA ARG A 123 7.99 -24.81 -21.86
C ARG A 123 6.62 -24.37 -21.35
N ASP A 124 5.96 -25.22 -20.57
CA ASP A 124 4.71 -24.94 -19.87
C ASP A 124 4.87 -25.26 -18.38
N CYS A 125 5.10 -24.22 -17.57
CA CYS A 125 5.34 -24.38 -16.13
C CYS A 125 4.13 -24.92 -15.37
N LEU A 126 2.90 -24.74 -15.88
CA LEU A 126 1.70 -25.23 -15.21
C LEU A 126 1.44 -26.70 -15.55
N ALA A 127 1.56 -27.07 -16.83
CA ALA A 127 1.36 -28.45 -17.26
C ALA A 127 2.48 -29.38 -16.76
N GLU A 128 3.73 -28.89 -16.73
CA GLU A 128 4.90 -29.66 -16.27
C GLU A 128 5.05 -29.68 -14.74
N ALA A 129 4.13 -29.05 -13.98
CA ALA A 129 4.17 -28.97 -12.53
C ALA A 129 3.99 -30.33 -11.81
N THR A 130 3.38 -31.31 -12.47
CA THR A 130 3.07 -32.64 -11.91
C THR A 130 4.08 -33.72 -12.30
N LEU A 131 5.05 -33.40 -13.16
CA LEU A 131 6.08 -34.32 -13.62
C LEU A 131 7.21 -34.47 -12.57
N ALA A 132 7.88 -35.61 -12.56
CA ALA A 132 9.06 -35.81 -11.72
C ALA A 132 10.17 -34.83 -12.14
N GLY A 133 10.63 -33.99 -11.21
CA GLY A 133 11.54 -32.88 -11.51
C GLY A 133 10.87 -31.68 -12.18
N GLY A 134 9.57 -31.46 -11.92
CA GLY A 134 8.76 -30.38 -12.50
C GLY A 134 9.28 -28.95 -12.27
N CYS A 135 8.41 -27.95 -12.41
CA CYS A 135 8.78 -26.53 -12.31
C CYS A 135 9.49 -26.17 -10.96
N CYS A 136 9.98 -24.94 -10.80
CA CYS A 136 10.72 -24.47 -9.60
C CYS A 136 10.19 -24.95 -8.23
N PRO A 137 8.86 -25.01 -7.99
CA PRO A 137 8.32 -25.65 -6.78
C PRO A 137 8.75 -27.11 -6.61
N GLY A 138 8.65 -27.93 -7.67
CA GLY A 138 9.00 -29.35 -7.66
C GLY A 138 10.47 -29.59 -7.39
N ALA A 139 11.37 -28.78 -7.97
CA ALA A 139 12.81 -28.80 -7.67
C ALA A 139 13.08 -28.54 -6.17
N SER A 140 12.24 -27.72 -5.54
CA SER A 140 12.29 -27.43 -4.10
C SER A 140 11.44 -28.39 -3.26
N ARG A 141 11.02 -29.55 -3.82
CA ARG A 141 10.14 -30.56 -3.18
C ARG A 141 8.80 -29.98 -2.68
N ASN A 142 8.30 -28.96 -3.36
CA ASN A 142 7.07 -28.24 -3.04
C ASN A 142 6.05 -28.33 -4.19
N ARG A 143 4.78 -28.05 -3.87
CA ARG A 143 3.69 -28.06 -4.84
C ARG A 143 3.57 -26.72 -5.54
N PHE A 144 3.10 -26.75 -6.78
CA PHE A 144 2.74 -25.54 -7.52
C PHE A 144 1.65 -24.75 -6.78
N ALA A 145 1.90 -23.47 -6.53
CA ALA A 145 1.10 -22.68 -5.61
C ALA A 145 -0.22 -22.19 -6.20
N TYR A 146 -0.29 -21.99 -7.53
CA TYR A 146 -1.37 -21.26 -8.19
C TYR A 146 -2.25 -22.15 -9.09
N ASN A 147 -3.52 -21.75 -9.27
CA ASN A 147 -4.35 -22.25 -10.38
C ASN A 147 -4.14 -21.41 -11.65
N GLU A 148 -4.81 -21.77 -12.74
CA GLU A 148 -4.81 -21.01 -14.02
C GLU A 148 -5.24 -19.54 -13.87
N ALA A 149 -6.08 -19.23 -12.87
CA ALA A 149 -6.52 -17.88 -12.57
C ALA A 149 -5.53 -17.09 -11.69
N GLY A 150 -4.38 -17.67 -11.32
CA GLY A 150 -3.39 -17.05 -10.44
C GLY A 150 -3.78 -17.02 -8.96
N GLN A 151 -4.74 -17.86 -8.54
CA GLN A 151 -5.19 -17.96 -7.15
C GLN A 151 -4.42 -19.05 -6.41
N VAL A 152 -4.03 -18.76 -5.16
CA VAL A 152 -3.31 -19.68 -4.29
C VAL A 152 -4.18 -20.90 -3.94
N ARG A 153 -3.59 -22.10 -4.07
CA ARG A 153 -4.21 -23.39 -3.75
C ARG A 153 -3.54 -24.13 -2.59
N ILE A 154 -2.31 -23.75 -2.24
CA ILE A 154 -1.59 -24.36 -1.13
C ILE A 154 -2.12 -23.83 0.21
N ARG A 155 -1.91 -24.60 1.29
CA ARG A 155 -2.33 -24.23 2.64
C ARG A 155 -1.42 -23.12 3.19
N ALA A 156 -1.95 -22.31 4.10
CA ALA A 156 -1.16 -21.35 4.85
C ALA A 156 -0.02 -22.07 5.60
N GLY A 157 1.11 -21.39 5.77
CA GLY A 157 2.35 -21.95 6.34
C GLY A 157 3.21 -22.75 5.34
N LEU A 158 2.72 -23.00 4.12
CA LEU A 158 3.54 -23.55 3.05
C LEU A 158 4.15 -22.42 2.20
N PRO A 159 5.43 -22.55 1.80
CA PRO A 159 6.14 -21.54 1.03
C PRO A 159 5.68 -21.53 -0.42
N ILE A 160 5.78 -20.37 -1.05
CA ILE A 160 5.57 -20.22 -2.49
C ILE A 160 6.93 -20.09 -3.18
N TYR A 161 7.17 -20.97 -4.15
CA TYR A 161 8.37 -20.98 -5.00
C TYR A 161 8.04 -20.53 -6.42
N GLU A 162 8.26 -19.25 -6.73
CA GLU A 162 8.04 -18.73 -8.08
C GLU A 162 9.21 -19.02 -9.04
N CYS A 163 8.93 -18.94 -10.35
CA CYS A 163 9.99 -18.91 -11.36
C CYS A 163 10.77 -17.60 -11.27
N ASN A 164 12.07 -17.63 -11.53
CA ASN A 164 12.98 -16.49 -11.38
C ASN A 164 13.65 -16.09 -12.71
N SER A 165 14.53 -15.09 -12.70
CA SER A 165 15.23 -14.58 -13.90
C SER A 165 16.11 -15.61 -14.63
N ARG A 166 16.51 -16.72 -13.97
CA ARG A 166 17.24 -17.83 -14.60
C ARG A 166 16.35 -18.87 -15.26
N CYS A 167 15.03 -18.76 -15.12
CA CYS A 167 14.08 -19.67 -15.76
C CYS A 167 13.88 -19.30 -17.23
N ARG A 168 13.67 -20.31 -18.08
CA ARG A 168 13.36 -20.11 -19.51
C ARG A 168 12.03 -19.42 -19.76
N CYS A 169 11.07 -19.54 -18.83
CA CYS A 169 9.73 -18.99 -18.98
C CYS A 169 9.67 -17.47 -18.83
N GLY A 170 8.85 -16.81 -19.65
CA GLY A 170 8.69 -15.36 -19.67
C GLY A 170 7.87 -14.78 -18.52
N ALA A 171 7.64 -13.47 -18.55
CA ALA A 171 6.92 -12.70 -17.52
C ALA A 171 5.47 -13.14 -17.30
N GLU A 172 4.81 -13.68 -18.33
CA GLU A 172 3.42 -14.16 -18.25
C GLU A 172 3.31 -15.60 -17.69
N CYS A 173 4.42 -16.21 -17.28
CA CYS A 173 4.43 -17.53 -16.66
C CYS A 173 3.44 -17.61 -15.48
N PRO A 174 2.56 -18.63 -15.42
CA PRO A 174 1.58 -18.78 -14.34
C PRO A 174 2.21 -18.96 -12.95
N ASN A 175 3.52 -19.22 -12.88
CA ASN A 175 4.30 -19.26 -11.64
C ASN A 175 5.11 -17.97 -11.36
N ARG A 176 4.61 -16.82 -11.83
CA ARG A 176 5.14 -15.48 -11.55
C ARG A 176 3.97 -14.54 -11.21
N VAL A 177 3.26 -14.80 -10.13
CA VAL A 177 2.07 -14.05 -9.69
C VAL A 177 2.48 -12.86 -8.82
N VAL A 178 3.30 -13.09 -7.78
CA VAL A 178 3.80 -12.07 -6.86
C VAL A 178 4.67 -11.07 -7.62
N GLN A 179 5.60 -11.56 -8.44
CA GLN A 179 6.49 -10.73 -9.28
C GLN A 179 5.77 -9.78 -10.26
N ARG A 180 4.48 -9.98 -10.55
CA ARG A 180 3.70 -9.04 -11.38
C ARG A 180 3.21 -7.82 -10.60
N GLY A 181 3.43 -7.79 -9.28
CA GLY A 181 3.06 -6.72 -8.39
C GLY A 181 1.55 -6.54 -8.24
N ILE A 182 1.17 -5.48 -7.52
CA ILE A 182 -0.22 -5.15 -7.20
C ILE A 182 -0.99 -4.82 -8.48
N ARG A 183 -2.08 -5.57 -8.73
CA ARG A 183 -2.97 -5.36 -9.90
C ARG A 183 -4.26 -4.63 -9.57
N TYR A 184 -4.58 -4.46 -8.29
CA TYR A 184 -5.81 -3.83 -7.85
C TYR A 184 -5.58 -2.35 -7.52
N ASP A 185 -6.53 -1.52 -7.91
CA ASP A 185 -6.63 -0.14 -7.42
C ASP A 185 -6.99 -0.17 -5.92
N LEU A 186 -6.13 0.43 -5.10
CA LEU A 186 -6.22 0.49 -3.66
C LEU A 186 -6.33 1.95 -3.19
N CYS A 187 -6.93 2.17 -2.03
CA CYS A 187 -7.10 3.49 -1.44
C CYS A 187 -6.57 3.50 -0.01
N ILE A 188 -5.58 4.37 0.23
CA ILE A 188 -5.14 4.74 1.57
C ILE A 188 -6.16 5.74 2.10
N PHE A 189 -6.87 5.39 3.18
CA PHE A 189 -7.94 6.22 3.72
C PHE A 189 -7.76 6.45 5.22
N ARG A 190 -8.22 7.60 5.71
CA ARG A 190 -8.28 7.87 7.14
C ARG A 190 -9.47 7.13 7.78
N THR A 191 -9.23 6.33 8.80
CA THR A 191 -10.31 5.60 9.49
C THR A 191 -11.11 6.53 10.40
N GLY A 192 -12.41 6.27 10.55
CA GLY A 192 -13.31 7.08 11.37
C GLY A 192 -13.29 6.75 12.87
N ASP A 193 -12.58 5.69 13.26
CA ASP A 193 -12.58 5.09 14.60
C ASP A 193 -11.25 5.26 15.33
N GLY A 194 -10.39 6.16 14.86
CA GLY A 194 -9.14 6.50 15.54
C GLY A 194 -7.97 5.55 15.27
N ARG A 195 -8.13 4.52 14.42
CA ARG A 195 -7.03 3.62 14.00
C ARG A 195 -6.03 4.27 13.02
N GLY A 196 -6.20 5.54 12.70
CA GLY A 196 -5.28 6.27 11.85
C GLY A 196 -5.51 6.04 10.36
N TRP A 197 -4.46 5.69 9.62
CA TRP A 197 -4.57 5.36 8.19
C TRP A 197 -4.94 3.88 8.02
N GLY A 198 -5.64 3.57 6.94
CA GLY A 198 -6.06 2.22 6.56
C GLY A 198 -5.96 2.03 5.06
N VAL A 199 -6.06 0.78 4.59
CA VAL A 199 -6.12 0.46 3.16
C VAL A 199 -7.43 -0.25 2.85
N ARG A 200 -8.06 0.13 1.73
CA ARG A 200 -9.20 -0.57 1.16
C ARG A 200 -9.03 -0.78 -0.33
N THR A 201 -9.60 -1.85 -0.86
CA THR A 201 -9.67 -2.06 -2.31
C THR A 201 -10.81 -1.26 -2.93
N LEU A 202 -10.61 -0.75 -4.16
CA LEU A 202 -11.64 -0.07 -4.96
C LEU A 202 -12.42 -1.04 -5.86
N GLN A 203 -12.08 -2.32 -5.83
CA GLN A 203 -12.71 -3.37 -6.63
C GLN A 203 -12.78 -4.69 -5.88
N ARG A 204 -13.69 -5.57 -6.31
CA ARG A 204 -13.82 -6.91 -5.71
C ARG A 204 -12.58 -7.74 -6.01
N ILE A 205 -11.97 -8.29 -4.95
CA ILE A 205 -10.85 -9.24 -5.06
C ILE A 205 -11.40 -10.64 -4.83
N ARG A 206 -11.06 -11.59 -5.71
CA ARG A 206 -11.46 -12.99 -5.53
C ARG A 206 -10.65 -13.62 -4.41
N LYS A 207 -11.25 -14.56 -3.67
CA LYS A 207 -10.56 -15.33 -2.63
C LYS A 207 -9.26 -15.95 -3.18
N ASN A 208 -8.24 -15.99 -2.34
CA ASN A 208 -6.89 -16.51 -2.62
C ASN A 208 -6.13 -15.78 -3.75
N SER A 209 -6.53 -14.56 -4.11
CA SER A 209 -5.74 -13.75 -5.06
C SER A 209 -4.63 -13.01 -4.31
N PHE A 210 -3.46 -12.90 -4.95
CA PHE A 210 -2.39 -12.04 -4.45
C PHE A 210 -2.83 -10.58 -4.41
N VAL A 211 -2.56 -9.88 -3.30
CA VAL A 211 -2.96 -8.47 -3.10
C VAL A 211 -1.76 -7.54 -3.14
N MET A 212 -0.78 -7.76 -2.26
CA MET A 212 0.44 -6.96 -2.13
C MET A 212 1.50 -7.73 -1.34
N GLU A 213 2.77 -7.35 -1.49
CA GLU A 213 3.87 -7.77 -0.61
C GLU A 213 3.98 -6.86 0.61
N TYR A 214 4.56 -7.38 1.69
CA TYR A 214 5.00 -6.56 2.82
C TYR A 214 6.48 -6.26 2.65
N VAL A 215 6.80 -5.01 2.28
CA VAL A 215 8.17 -4.57 2.02
C VAL A 215 8.58 -3.45 2.97
N GLY A 216 9.88 -3.40 3.23
CA GLY A 216 10.52 -2.38 4.05
C GLY A 216 12.04 -2.57 4.03
N GLU A 217 12.70 -2.05 5.07
CA GLU A 217 14.12 -2.31 5.27
C GLU A 217 14.32 -3.71 5.88
N ILE A 218 15.12 -4.56 5.24
CA ILE A 218 15.55 -5.83 5.84
C ILE A 218 16.69 -5.51 6.78
N ILE A 219 16.53 -5.83 8.05
CA ILE A 219 17.50 -5.63 9.12
C ILE A 219 17.77 -6.95 9.85
N THR A 220 18.92 -7.04 10.53
CA THR A 220 19.22 -8.17 11.42
C THR A 220 18.27 -8.18 12.62
N SER A 221 17.97 -9.36 13.18
CA SER A 221 17.14 -9.49 14.39
C SER A 221 17.65 -8.65 15.58
N GLU A 222 18.98 -8.49 15.72
CA GLU A 222 19.58 -7.62 16.76
C GLU A 222 19.18 -6.14 16.59
N GLU A 223 19.28 -5.63 15.37
CA GLU A 223 18.86 -4.27 15.03
C GLU A 223 17.33 -4.09 15.17
N ALA A 224 16.56 -5.14 14.85
CA ALA A 224 15.11 -5.14 15.04
C ALA A 224 14.73 -5.01 16.53
N GLU A 225 15.37 -5.76 17.42
CA GLU A 225 15.18 -5.67 18.87
C GLU A 225 15.52 -4.25 19.38
N ARG A 226 16.66 -3.70 18.94
CA ARG A 226 17.09 -2.34 19.30
C ARG A 226 16.05 -1.28 18.89
N ARG A 227 15.46 -1.41 17.69
CA ARG A 227 14.40 -0.50 17.20
C ARG A 227 13.06 -0.77 17.87
N GLY A 228 12.71 -2.03 18.11
CA GLY A 228 11.46 -2.49 18.73
C GLY A 228 11.22 -1.84 20.09
N GLN A 229 12.27 -1.74 20.92
CA GLN A 229 12.20 -1.05 22.21
C GLN A 229 11.74 0.41 22.10
N VAL A 230 12.03 1.09 20.99
CA VAL A 230 11.56 2.45 20.70
C VAL A 230 10.12 2.44 20.19
N TYR A 231 9.80 1.51 19.28
CA TYR A 231 8.48 1.42 18.65
C TYR A 231 7.37 0.98 19.61
N ASP A 232 7.67 0.10 20.56
CA ASP A 232 6.73 -0.34 21.59
C ASP A 232 6.24 0.83 22.45
N ARG A 233 7.14 1.75 22.79
CA ARG A 233 6.79 2.98 23.50
C ARG A 233 5.89 3.93 22.69
N GLN A 234 5.92 3.79 21.37
CA GLN A 234 5.12 4.59 20.43
C GLN A 234 3.84 3.88 19.98
N GLY A 235 3.62 2.62 20.40
CA GLY A 235 2.49 1.80 19.96
C GLY A 235 2.51 1.48 18.46
N ALA A 236 3.69 1.44 17.86
CA ALA A 236 3.89 1.22 16.43
C ALA A 236 4.33 -0.23 16.15
N THR A 237 3.63 -0.92 15.24
CA THR A 237 3.97 -2.31 14.86
C THR A 237 4.34 -2.37 13.38
N TYR A 238 5.63 -2.21 13.07
CA TYR A 238 6.15 -2.24 11.70
C TYR A 238 7.24 -3.29 11.46
N LEU A 239 7.54 -4.10 12.49
CA LEU A 239 8.51 -5.18 12.42
C LEU A 239 7.78 -6.48 12.05
N PHE A 240 8.30 -7.18 11.05
CA PHE A 240 7.80 -8.47 10.60
C PHE A 240 8.97 -9.45 10.44
N ASP A 241 9.03 -10.46 11.30
CA ASP A 241 10.13 -11.42 11.31
C ASP A 241 10.06 -12.38 10.11
N LEU A 242 11.24 -12.70 9.54
CA LEU A 242 11.37 -13.64 8.42
C LEU A 242 11.72 -15.05 8.94
N ASP A 243 10.86 -15.59 9.79
CA ASP A 243 11.06 -16.82 10.59
C ASP A 243 10.85 -18.15 9.82
N TYR A 244 10.70 -18.10 8.50
CA TYR A 244 10.36 -19.30 7.72
C TYR A 244 11.51 -20.32 7.58
N VAL A 245 12.76 -19.84 7.51
CA VAL A 245 13.95 -20.72 7.36
C VAL A 245 14.93 -20.52 8.49
N GLU A 246 15.31 -19.27 8.80
CA GLU A 246 16.22 -18.91 9.88
C GLU A 246 15.81 -17.55 10.47
N ASP A 247 15.82 -17.41 11.80
CA ASP A 247 15.44 -16.19 12.55
C ASP A 247 16.53 -15.10 12.52
N VAL A 248 17.06 -14.81 11.33
CA VAL A 248 18.23 -13.93 11.16
C VAL A 248 17.83 -12.51 10.79
N TYR A 249 16.67 -12.34 10.16
CA TYR A 249 16.25 -11.06 9.59
C TYR A 249 14.80 -10.70 9.89
N THR A 250 14.55 -9.40 9.97
CA THR A 250 13.24 -8.78 10.17
C THR A 250 13.05 -7.69 9.12
N VAL A 251 11.82 -7.54 8.62
CA VAL A 251 11.42 -6.42 7.76
C VAL A 251 10.90 -5.29 8.64
N ASP A 252 11.54 -4.12 8.59
CA ASP A 252 11.10 -2.89 9.22
C ASP A 252 10.45 -1.95 8.20
N ALA A 253 9.13 -1.79 8.29
CA ALA A 253 8.36 -0.92 7.42
C ALA A 253 8.12 0.49 7.99
N ALA A 254 8.76 0.88 9.10
CA ALA A 254 8.46 2.14 9.79
C ALA A 254 8.75 3.39 8.93
N HIS A 255 9.91 3.39 8.24
CA HIS A 255 10.38 4.51 7.43
C HIS A 255 10.34 4.25 5.93
N TYR A 256 10.60 3.01 5.51
CA TYR A 256 10.55 2.58 4.12
C TYR A 256 9.48 1.51 4.01
N GLY A 257 8.49 1.68 3.14
CA GLY A 257 7.50 0.63 2.91
C GLY A 257 6.66 0.88 1.67
N ASN A 258 5.86 -0.11 1.28
CA ASN A 258 4.85 0.08 0.24
C ASN A 258 3.48 0.40 0.90
N ILE A 259 2.39 0.17 0.17
CA ILE A 259 1.04 0.40 0.69
C ILE A 259 0.67 -0.49 1.89
N SER A 260 1.35 -1.63 2.09
CA SER A 260 1.14 -2.54 3.23
C SER A 260 1.41 -1.88 4.58
N HIS A 261 2.26 -0.85 4.61
CA HIS A 261 2.53 -0.04 5.81
C HIS A 261 1.24 0.50 6.45
N PHE A 262 0.22 0.80 5.64
CA PHE A 262 -1.05 1.37 6.09
C PHE A 262 -2.13 0.31 6.36
N VAL A 263 -1.81 -0.99 6.32
CA VAL A 263 -2.78 -2.06 6.57
C VAL A 263 -2.96 -2.25 8.07
N ASN A 264 -4.20 -2.13 8.55
CA ASN A 264 -4.53 -2.31 9.95
C ASN A 264 -4.68 -3.78 10.34
N HIS A 265 -4.35 -4.08 11.60
CA HIS A 265 -4.65 -5.38 12.22
C HIS A 265 -6.16 -5.55 12.47
N SER A 266 -6.64 -6.79 12.39
CA SER A 266 -8.04 -7.16 12.65
C SER A 266 -8.10 -8.54 13.31
N VAL A 267 -8.83 -8.64 14.42
CA VAL A 267 -8.97 -9.86 15.24
C VAL A 267 -10.21 -10.69 14.90
N SER A 268 -11.19 -10.14 14.18
CA SER A 268 -12.50 -10.77 14.00
C SER A 268 -12.63 -11.60 12.72
N GLU A 269 -12.03 -11.16 11.61
CA GLU A 269 -11.91 -11.92 10.35
C GLU A 269 -10.70 -11.42 9.54
N ALA A 270 -9.72 -12.31 9.30
CA ALA A 270 -8.58 -12.03 8.46
C ALA A 270 -8.99 -12.08 6.98
N HIS A 271 -9.13 -10.90 6.37
CA HIS A 271 -9.43 -10.78 4.93
C HIS A 271 -8.18 -10.95 4.05
N LEU A 272 -7.00 -10.92 4.67
CA LEU A 272 -5.70 -11.22 4.07
C LEU A 272 -5.08 -12.39 4.84
N GLY A 273 -4.60 -13.40 4.11
CA GLY A 273 -3.71 -14.41 4.66
C GLY A 273 -2.27 -14.06 4.32
N THR A 274 -1.35 -14.28 5.26
CA THR A 274 0.08 -14.17 5.00
C THR A 274 0.57 -15.43 4.28
N GLY A 275 1.34 -15.24 3.22
CA GLY A 275 2.09 -16.32 2.57
C GLY A 275 3.53 -15.86 2.49
N VAL A 276 4.46 -16.71 2.95
CA VAL A 276 5.88 -16.43 2.78
C VAL A 276 6.24 -16.86 1.37
N GLY A 277 6.50 -15.88 0.51
CA GLY A 277 7.21 -16.13 -0.73
C GLY A 277 8.64 -16.47 -0.35
N SER A 278 9.03 -17.74 -0.46
CA SER A 278 10.44 -18.05 -0.31
C SER A 278 11.12 -17.50 -1.56
N PRO A 279 12.18 -16.70 -1.42
CA PRO A 279 13.19 -16.60 -2.45
C PRO A 279 13.79 -18.00 -2.57
N GLY A 280 13.10 -18.91 -3.25
CA GLY A 280 13.45 -20.33 -3.24
C GLY A 280 14.91 -20.49 -3.54
N PRO A 281 15.64 -21.32 -2.76
CA PRO A 281 17.03 -21.09 -2.34
C PRO A 281 17.74 -20.15 -3.32
N GLY A 282 17.53 -18.83 -3.12
CA GLY A 282 17.90 -17.93 -4.20
C GLY A 282 17.15 -16.67 -4.59
N GLY A 283 15.84 -16.48 -4.41
CA GLY A 283 15.12 -15.32 -4.99
C GLY A 283 15.87 -13.97 -4.90
N GLY A 284 16.47 -13.57 -6.03
CA GLY A 284 17.19 -12.32 -6.19
C GLY A 284 16.25 -11.25 -6.72
N LEU A 285 16.46 -10.02 -6.26
CA LEU A 285 15.89 -8.81 -6.86
C LEU A 285 16.39 -8.68 -8.31
N PRO A 286 15.54 -8.29 -9.27
CA PRO A 286 16.02 -7.85 -10.58
C PRO A 286 16.88 -6.59 -10.39
N GLY A 287 18.06 -6.56 -11.01
CA GLY A 287 18.92 -5.38 -11.07
C GLY A 287 18.39 -4.29 -11.99
#